data_AF-A0A920WMU8-F1
#
_entry.id   AF-A0A920WMU8-F1
#
_cell.length_a   1.000
_cell.length_b   1.000
_cell.length_c   1.000
_cell.angle_alpha   90.00
_cell.angle_beta   90.00
_cell.angle_gamma   90.00
#
_symmetry.space_group_name_H-M   'P 1'
#
loop_
_entity.id
_entity.type
_entity.pdbx_description
1 polymer ?
#
loop_
_entity_poly.entity_id
_entity_poly.type
_entity_poly.pdbx_seq_one_letter_code
_entity_poly.pdbx_strand_id
1 'polypeptide(L)'
;METITVRFAETARSLGRAARLRGLEVPTFRSPPSLCGVQRSIRRRSGSATIAVVMRGRPWGAVVADMVEGIVVVNDLDREQADTLRASLWQAVDEPALAA
;
A
#
# COMPACT_ATOMS: atom_id res chain seq x y z
N MET A 1 14.03 -9.07 12.27
CA MET A 1 13.95 -7.98 11.26
C MET A 1 13.60 -8.53 9.88
N GLU A 2 14.10 -9.70 9.47
CA GLU A 2 13.67 -10.38 8.22
C GLU A 2 12.16 -10.63 8.14
N THR A 3 11.49 -10.88 9.28
CA THR A 3 10.04 -11.12 9.31
C THR A 3 9.20 -9.91 8.90
N ILE A 4 9.61 -8.68 9.23
CA ILE A 4 8.84 -7.47 8.88
C ILE A 4 9.04 -7.06 7.42
N THR A 5 10.23 -7.31 6.86
CA THR A 5 10.51 -7.04 5.43
C THR A 5 9.77 -8.02 4.53
N VAL A 6 9.70 -9.30 4.92
CA VAL A 6 8.89 -10.30 4.22
C VAL A 6 7.40 -9.93 4.28
N ARG A 7 6.88 -9.63 5.48
CA ARG A 7 5.48 -9.21 5.67
C ARG A 7 5.12 -7.97 4.84
N PHE A 8 6.04 -7.00 4.74
CA PHE A 8 5.87 -5.83 3.88
C PHE A 8 5.80 -6.19 2.40
N ALA A 9 6.71 -7.04 1.92
CA ALA A 9 6.70 -7.48 0.53
C ALA A 9 5.43 -8.28 0.19
N GLU A 10 4.96 -9.15 1.08
CA GLU A 10 3.71 -9.90 0.93
C GLU A 10 2.49 -8.97 0.88
N THR A 11 2.41 -8.02 1.81
CA THR A 11 1.34 -7.02 1.85
C THR A 11 1.33 -6.16 0.58
N ALA A 12 2.49 -5.69 0.14
CA ALA A 12 2.64 -4.93 -1.10
C ALA A 12 2.16 -5.74 -2.32
N ARG A 13 2.48 -7.03 -2.39
CA ARG A 13 2.01 -7.92 -3.46
C ARG A 13 0.49 -8.12 -3.39
N SER A 14 -0.07 -8.34 -2.21
CA SER A 14 -1.51 -8.55 -2.07
C SER A 14 -2.31 -7.33 -2.48
N LEU A 15 -1.90 -6.14 -1.99
CA LEU A 15 -2.49 -4.87 -2.38
C LEU A 15 -2.34 -4.60 -3.89
N GLY A 16 -1.16 -4.87 -4.46
CA GLY A 16 -0.93 -4.70 -5.89
C GLY A 16 -1.79 -5.61 -6.76
N ARG A 17 -2.04 -6.87 -6.33
CA ARG A 17 -2.99 -7.77 -7.00
C ARG A 17 -4.41 -7.24 -6.91
N ALA A 18 -4.85 -6.83 -5.71
CA ALA A 18 -6.20 -6.31 -5.50
C ALA A 18 -6.48 -5.04 -6.32
N ALA A 19 -5.50 -4.14 -6.45
CA ALA A 19 -5.58 -2.96 -7.30
C ALA A 19 -5.62 -3.33 -8.80
N ARG A 20 -4.75 -4.24 -9.25
CA ARG A 20 -4.72 -4.70 -10.65
C ARG A 20 -6.04 -5.33 -11.09
N LEU A 21 -6.65 -6.16 -10.24
CA LEU A 21 -7.94 -6.80 -10.53
C LEU A 21 -9.08 -5.79 -10.73
N ARG A 22 -8.90 -4.55 -10.27
CA ARG A 22 -9.86 -3.44 -10.41
C ARG A 22 -9.46 -2.45 -11.51
N GLY A 23 -8.46 -2.77 -12.33
CA GLY A 23 -7.98 -1.89 -13.41
C GLY A 23 -7.27 -0.63 -12.94
N LEU A 24 -6.82 -0.59 -11.68
CA LEU A 24 -6.17 0.57 -11.08
C LEU A 24 -4.66 0.61 -11.38
N GLU A 25 -4.08 1.81 -11.32
CA GLU A 25 -2.63 1.98 -11.29
C GLU A 25 -2.06 1.25 -10.07
N VAL A 26 -1.07 0.39 -10.31
CA VAL A 26 -0.37 -0.36 -9.27
C VAL A 26 0.92 0.38 -8.90
N PRO A 27 0.99 1.01 -7.71
CA PRO A 27 2.19 1.73 -7.31
C PRO A 27 3.33 0.78 -6.91
N THR A 28 4.56 1.27 -7.05
CA THR A 28 5.73 0.63 -6.42
C THR A 28 5.78 0.99 -4.95
N PHE A 29 5.89 -0.01 -4.06
CA PHE A 29 6.09 0.22 -2.63
C PHE A 29 7.58 0.24 -2.25
N ARG A 30 7.97 1.20 -1.40
CA ARG A 30 9.33 1.32 -0.84
C ARG A 30 9.29 1.64 0.66
N SER A 31 10.43 1.47 1.32
CA SER A 31 10.65 1.90 2.71
C SER A 31 12.14 2.16 2.95
N PRO A 32 12.53 3.24 3.67
CA PRO A 32 11.70 4.37 4.10
C PRO A 32 11.50 5.41 2.98
N PRO A 33 10.71 6.47 3.20
CA PRO A 33 10.70 7.66 2.34
C PRO A 33 12.10 8.29 2.22
N SER A 34 12.43 8.81 1.03
CA SER A 34 13.63 9.64 0.85
C SER A 34 13.47 11.06 1.44
N LEU A 35 12.22 11.48 1.66
CA LEU A 35 11.90 12.74 2.33
C LEU A 35 12.04 12.55 3.85
N CYS A 36 12.89 13.36 4.49
CA CYS A 36 13.10 13.29 5.94
C CYS A 36 11.85 13.77 6.70
N GLY A 37 11.58 13.15 7.85
CA GLY A 37 10.53 13.59 8.78
C GLY A 37 9.09 13.19 8.43
N VAL A 38 8.85 12.53 7.29
CA VAL A 38 7.50 12.07 6.91
C VAL A 38 7.33 10.57 7.09
N GLN A 39 6.13 10.15 7.48
CA GLN A 39 5.77 8.74 7.66
C GLN A 39 5.44 8.05 6.32
N ARG A 40 4.97 8.82 5.33
CA ARG A 40 4.67 8.37 3.98
C ARG A 40 5.00 9.47 2.98
N SER A 41 5.45 9.08 1.79
CA SER A 41 5.60 9.96 0.63
C SER A 41 5.07 9.29 -0.63
N ILE A 42 4.48 10.08 -1.53
CA ILE A 42 4.08 9.64 -2.87
C ILE A 42 4.91 10.41 -3.90
N ARG A 43 5.56 9.69 -4.80
CA ARG A 43 6.26 10.26 -5.95
C ARG A 43 5.58 9.80 -7.23
N ARG A 44 5.16 10.74 -8.07
CA ARG A 44 4.62 10.47 -9.41
C ARG A 44 5.70 10.71 -10.47
N ARG A 45 5.82 9.82 -11.44
CA ARG A 45 6.66 9.94 -12.64
C ARG A 45 5.90 9.35 -13.82
N SER A 46 5.72 10.13 -14.89
CA SER A 46 5.05 9.78 -16.15
C SER A 46 4.52 8.33 -16.24
N GLY A 47 3.29 8.12 -15.76
CA GLY A 47 2.59 6.82 -15.80
C GLY A 47 2.91 5.83 -14.67
N SER A 48 3.57 6.28 -13.61
CA SER A 48 3.88 5.44 -12.44
C SER A 48 3.95 6.24 -11.13
N ALA A 49 3.51 5.62 -10.06
CA ALA A 49 3.64 6.13 -8.71
C ALA A 49 4.53 5.23 -7.85
N THR A 50 5.30 5.85 -6.96
CA THR A 50 6.01 5.18 -5.87
C THR A 50 5.46 5.67 -4.55
N ILE A 51 5.01 4.74 -3.70
CA ILE A 51 4.61 5.01 -2.33
C ILE A 51 5.73 4.50 -1.43
N ALA A 52 6.34 5.39 -0.67
CA ALA A 52 7.30 5.01 0.36
C ALA A 52 6.70 5.22 1.75
N VAL A 53 6.87 4.26 2.65
CA VAL A 53 6.33 4.31 4.02
C VAL A 53 7.40 3.96 5.05
N VAL A 54 7.33 4.59 6.22
CA VAL A 54 8.15 4.20 7.37
C VAL A 54 7.55 2.94 7.98
N MET A 55 8.36 1.90 8.18
CA MET A 55 7.97 0.67 8.88
C MET A 55 8.43 0.65 10.35
N ARG A 56 9.63 1.18 10.62
CA ARG A 56 10.30 1.03 11.92
C ARG A 56 9.64 1.91 12.98
N GLY A 57 9.41 1.35 14.16
CA GLY A 57 8.83 2.07 15.30
C GLY A 57 7.34 2.38 15.14
N ARG A 58 6.65 1.74 14.20
CA ARG A 58 5.23 1.93 13.97
C ARG A 58 4.43 0.65 14.23
N PRO A 59 3.19 0.78 14.72
CA PRO A 59 2.23 -0.31 14.70
C PRO A 59 2.02 -0.78 13.26
N TRP A 60 1.95 -2.10 13.06
CA TRP A 60 1.81 -2.68 11.72
C TRP A 60 0.57 -2.15 10.98
N GLY A 61 -0.57 -2.02 11.67
CA GLY A 61 -1.80 -1.48 11.06
C GLY A 61 -1.63 -0.07 10.50
N ALA A 62 -0.77 0.76 11.12
CA ALA A 62 -0.49 2.10 10.61
C ALA A 62 0.35 2.08 9.33
N VAL A 63 1.24 1.08 9.17
CA VAL A 63 2.00 0.87 7.93
C VAL A 63 1.05 0.44 6.81
N VAL A 64 0.16 -0.52 7.07
CA VAL A 64 -0.83 -0.99 6.09
C VAL A 64 -1.79 0.14 5.70
N ALA A 65 -2.30 0.91 6.67
CA ALA A 65 -3.17 2.05 6.41
C ALA A 65 -2.53 3.06 5.45
N ASP A 66 -1.24 3.36 5.63
CA ASP A 66 -0.49 4.24 4.73
C ASP A 66 -0.30 3.64 3.32
N MET A 67 -0.13 2.32 3.21
CA MET A 67 -0.06 1.64 1.92
C MET A 67 -1.40 1.67 1.19
N VAL A 68 -2.49 1.40 1.90
CA VAL A 68 -3.88 1.43 1.39
C VAL A 68 -4.23 2.85 0.92
N GLU A 69 -4.06 3.84 1.78
CA GLU A 69 -4.39 5.22 1.46
C GLU A 69 -3.52 5.76 0.33
N GLY A 70 -2.27 5.29 0.24
CA GLY A 70 -1.40 5.62 -0.89
C GLY A 70 -1.97 5.15 -2.24
N ILE A 71 -2.57 3.95 -2.32
CA ILE A 71 -3.21 3.46 -3.55
C ILE A 71 -4.42 4.33 -3.90
N VAL A 72 -5.25 4.67 -2.91
CA VAL A 72 -6.43 5.53 -3.12
C VAL A 72 -6.02 6.89 -3.69
N VAL A 73 -5.02 7.54 -3.08
CA VAL A 73 -4.52 8.86 -3.51
C VAL A 73 -3.82 8.81 -4.87
N VAL A 74 -3.17 7.71 -5.22
CA VAL A 74 -2.54 7.55 -6.55
C VAL A 74 -3.58 7.48 -7.65
N ASN A 75 -4.72 6.84 -7.39
CA ASN A 75 -5.76 6.56 -8.38
C ASN A 75 -6.84 7.64 -8.49
N ASP A 76 -6.78 8.71 -7.68
CA ASP A 76 -7.65 9.89 -7.75
C ASP A 76 -9.15 9.56 -7.88
N LEU A 77 -9.60 8.64 -7.01
CA LEU A 77 -10.96 8.12 -7.03
C LEU A 77 -11.95 9.09 -6.38
N ASP A 78 -13.21 9.05 -6.82
CA ASP A 78 -14.28 9.72 -6.11
C ASP A 78 -14.52 9.12 -4.72
N ARG A 79 -15.38 9.76 -3.93
CA ARG A 79 -15.64 9.37 -2.53
C ARG A 79 -16.14 7.93 -2.40
N GLU A 80 -17.05 7.51 -3.26
CA GLU A 80 -17.72 6.20 -3.17
C GLU A 80 -16.77 5.08 -3.63
N GLN A 81 -16.08 5.32 -4.74
CA GLN A 81 -15.04 4.44 -5.26
C GLN A 81 -13.89 4.28 -4.27
N ALA A 82 -13.46 5.37 -3.64
CA ALA A 82 -12.41 5.36 -2.63
C ALA A 82 -12.80 4.53 -1.40
N ASP A 83 -14.04 4.66 -0.91
CA ASP A 83 -14.53 3.89 0.23
C ASP A 83 -14.59 2.38 -0.08
N THR A 84 -15.19 2.04 -1.23
CA THR A 84 -15.27 0.66 -1.73
C THR A 84 -13.89 0.04 -1.92
N LEU A 85 -12.93 0.82 -2.45
CA LEU A 85 -11.56 0.36 -2.62
C LEU A 85 -10.87 0.13 -1.28
N ARG A 86 -11.03 1.03 -0.28
CA ARG A 86 -10.44 0.83 1.05
C ARG A 86 -10.90 -0.49 1.66
N ALA A 87 -12.21 -0.76 1.65
CA ALA A 87 -12.75 -2.01 2.18
C ALA A 87 -12.16 -3.23 1.45
N SER A 88 -12.10 -3.17 0.12
CA SER A 88 -11.51 -4.23 -0.72
C SER A 88 -10.02 -4.47 -0.44
N LEU A 89 -9.24 -3.42 -0.27
CA LEU A 89 -7.80 -3.52 -0.02
C LEU A 89 -7.52 -4.07 1.38
N TRP A 90 -8.32 -3.70 2.38
CA TRP A 90 -8.21 -4.28 3.72
C TRP A 90 -8.51 -5.78 3.73
N GLN A 91 -9.55 -6.22 3.02
CA GLN A 91 -9.84 -7.66 2.86
C GLN A 91 -8.66 -8.43 2.24
N ALA A 92 -8.00 -7.84 1.24
CA ALA A 92 -6.85 -8.47 0.58
C ALA A 92 -5.61 -8.60 1.50
N VAL A 93 -5.54 -7.86 2.61
CA VAL A 93 -4.45 -7.95 3.59
C VAL A 93 -4.85 -8.80 4.81
N ASP A 94 -6.14 -8.87 5.11
CA ASP A 94 -6.71 -9.70 6.18
C ASP A 94 -6.85 -11.17 5.77
N GLU A 95 -6.90 -11.51 4.48
CA GLU A 95 -6.72 -12.90 4.04
C GLU A 95 -5.34 -13.38 4.51
N PRO A 96 -5.25 -14.27 5.52
CA PRO A 96 -3.99 -14.93 5.79
C PRO A 96 -3.58 -15.64 4.50
N ALA A 97 -2.29 -15.89 4.34
CA ALA A 97 -1.79 -16.80 3.31
C ALA A 97 -2.42 -18.20 3.52
N LEU A 98 -3.68 -18.38 3.11
CA LEU A 98 -4.43 -19.63 3.10
C LEU A 98 -4.06 -20.40 1.84
N ALA A 99 -2.75 -20.54 1.66
CA ALA A 99 -2.08 -21.33 0.65
C ALA A 99 -0.64 -21.55 1.14
N ALA A 100 -0.53 -22.21 2.30
CA ALA A 100 0.68 -22.88 2.75
C ALA A 100 0.39 -24.39 2.76
#